data_AF-A0A2A2HDM4-F1
#
_entry.id   AF-A0A2A2HDM4-F1
#
_cell.length_a   1.000
_cell.length_b   1.000
_cell.length_c   1.000
_cell.angle_alpha   90.00
_cell.angle_beta   90.00
_cell.angle_gamma   90.00
#
_symmetry.space_group_name_H-M   'P 1'
#
loop_
_entity.id
_entity.type
_entity.pdbx_description
1 polymer ?
#
loop_
_entity_poly.entity_id
_entity_poly.type
_entity_poly.pdbx_seq_one_letter_code
_entity_poly.pdbx_strand_id
1 'polypeptide(L)'
;MKKLIENILKKAEYPITSNIIIRHDSTANMSYKTDENTQLDINKSEILIEGWYSEIIITTFHQIFHTIFSNQNKSLRKLHNMANSIIILDEIQTIPVKYWLLLNKVLKKISEKYNVWFIFMSATQPAIYEENEIKSLIKNETKYSNILDRVNYNFYHEPIEINTFKENILEEIEKQKDKDIMVVLNTIQSSQQIYKYIQENMEDENTTLYYLSTNIIPKQRKQKIEEIKNNNTRKIIITTQLIEAGVDIDVDIIYRDFTVIDSLIQTAGRCNRNNRKQKGEVNIIKLENENQKQYNKFIYDSTLLEITEQLTKQYKKISEKEFNNITLTKYYKQTKQKKSTEESEELLESLEKLRLTQTQNFQLIKEKIEKIDVFIELDDKATKVWKQYQQIRENKKLKPYEKKREYKKIQNQLKDYTISVDTKKLGTTPQEDEIFFISKEDIERKYDKQTGFISQQEEDIFII
;
A
#
# COMPACT_ATOMS: atom_id res chain seq x y z
N MET A 1 7.98 7.74 -6.99
CA MET A 1 9.01 8.69 -6.49
C MET A 1 10.42 8.39 -6.99
N LYS A 2 11.05 7.24 -6.70
CA LYS A 2 12.45 6.97 -7.11
C LYS A 2 12.77 7.23 -8.58
N LYS A 3 12.03 6.60 -9.50
CA LYS A 3 12.20 6.80 -10.95
C LYS A 3 12.10 8.28 -11.37
N LEU A 4 11.22 9.06 -10.73
CA LEU A 4 11.06 10.48 -11.00
C LEU A 4 12.33 11.25 -10.59
N ILE A 5 12.85 11.01 -9.38
CA ILE A 5 14.08 11.65 -8.91
C ILE A 5 15.28 11.22 -9.76
N GLU A 6 15.40 9.94 -10.09
CA GLU A 6 16.44 9.45 -11.01
C GLU A 6 16.36 10.15 -12.38
N ASN A 7 15.16 10.36 -12.92
CA ASN A 7 14.99 11.11 -14.17
C ASN A 7 15.37 12.59 -14.05
N ILE A 8 15.09 13.22 -12.91
CA ILE A 8 15.50 14.61 -12.64
C ILE A 8 17.03 14.69 -12.55
N LEU A 9 17.67 13.78 -11.78
CA LEU A 9 19.12 13.72 -11.65
C LEU A 9 19.80 13.51 -13.00
N LYS A 10 19.28 12.60 -13.85
CA LYS A 10 19.77 12.40 -15.22
C LYS A 10 19.71 13.67 -16.05
N LYS A 11 18.58 14.39 -16.00
CA LYS A 11 18.41 15.66 -16.74
C LYS A 11 19.32 16.76 -16.24
N ALA A 12 19.69 16.72 -14.95
CA ALA A 12 20.61 17.65 -14.32
C ALA A 12 22.08 17.16 -14.35
N GLU A 13 22.38 16.11 -15.13
CA GLU A 13 23.73 15.55 -15.32
C GLU A 13 24.40 15.03 -14.03
N TYR A 14 23.62 14.66 -13.01
CA TYR A 14 24.12 14.01 -11.81
C TYR A 14 24.21 12.48 -11.98
N PRO A 15 25.26 11.82 -11.45
CA PRO A 15 25.35 10.37 -11.50
C PRO A 15 24.27 9.71 -10.63
N ILE A 16 23.81 8.51 -11.03
CA ILE A 16 22.85 7.72 -10.25
C ILE A 16 23.60 6.59 -9.54
N THR A 17 24.29 6.98 -8.49
CA THR A 17 25.05 6.08 -7.61
C THR A 17 24.43 6.08 -6.21
N SER A 18 24.74 5.07 -5.40
CA SER A 18 24.16 4.92 -4.06
C SER A 18 24.64 5.97 -3.07
N ASN A 19 25.75 6.67 -3.32
CA ASN A 19 26.11 7.85 -2.53
C ASN A 19 25.15 9.03 -2.76
N ILE A 20 24.52 9.10 -3.93
CA ILE A 20 23.57 10.18 -4.24
C ILE A 20 22.15 9.76 -3.87
N ILE A 21 21.71 8.57 -4.28
CA ILE A 21 20.32 8.15 -4.08
C ILE A 21 20.18 6.69 -3.68
N ILE A 22 19.47 6.45 -2.59
CA ILE A 22 19.08 5.10 -2.15
C ILE A 22 17.59 4.98 -1.92
N ARG A 23 17.10 3.74 -2.04
CA ARG A 23 15.79 3.34 -1.52
C ARG A 23 16.01 2.45 -0.31
N HIS A 24 15.41 2.79 0.81
CA HIS A 24 15.45 2.00 2.04
C HIS A 24 14.02 1.69 2.49
N ASP A 25 13.51 0.54 2.04
CA ASP A 25 12.22 0.00 2.47
C ASP A 25 12.32 -1.53 2.61
N SER A 26 11.23 -2.19 3.01
CA SER A 26 11.20 -3.65 3.19
C SER A 26 11.47 -4.44 1.90
N THR A 27 11.45 -3.81 0.73
CA THR A 27 11.64 -4.44 -0.59
C THR A 27 12.93 -3.99 -1.29
N ALA A 28 13.77 -3.20 -0.63
CA ALA A 28 15.00 -2.66 -1.22
C ALA A 28 16.13 -3.71 -1.23
N ASN A 29 16.93 -3.69 -2.30
CA ASN A 29 18.18 -4.47 -2.38
C ASN A 29 19.22 -3.91 -1.42
N MET A 30 19.85 -4.79 -0.62
CA MET A 30 20.97 -4.43 0.25
C MET A 30 22.27 -4.35 -0.56
N SER A 31 22.30 -3.43 -1.54
CA SER A 31 23.42 -3.22 -2.45
C SER A 31 23.73 -1.74 -2.54
N TYR A 32 24.97 -1.37 -2.24
CA TYR A 32 25.46 0.01 -2.34
C TYR A 32 26.55 0.09 -3.41
N LYS A 33 26.35 0.95 -4.41
CA LYS A 33 27.26 1.17 -5.54
C LYS A 33 27.85 2.58 -5.48
N THR A 34 29.17 2.69 -5.48
CA THR A 34 29.87 3.99 -5.44
C THR A 34 30.12 4.57 -6.83
N ASP A 35 30.20 3.71 -7.84
CA ASP A 35 30.27 4.05 -9.26
C ASP A 35 29.59 2.94 -10.08
N GLU A 36 29.62 3.02 -11.41
CA GLU A 36 28.96 2.04 -12.29
C GLU A 36 29.49 0.61 -12.14
N ASN A 37 30.77 0.44 -11.73
CA ASN A 37 31.48 -0.83 -11.72
C ASN A 37 31.80 -1.36 -10.32
N THR A 38 31.69 -0.52 -9.29
CA THR A 38 32.12 -0.86 -7.92
C THR A 38 30.90 -1.06 -7.02
N GLN A 39 30.56 -2.33 -6.80
CA GLN A 39 29.60 -2.74 -5.78
C GLN A 39 30.34 -3.09 -4.49
N LEU A 40 29.92 -2.49 -3.38
CA LEU A 40 30.51 -2.78 -2.07
C LEU A 40 30.05 -4.14 -1.54
N ASP A 41 30.85 -4.72 -0.65
CA ASP A 41 30.45 -5.89 0.14
C ASP A 41 29.13 -5.61 0.87
N ILE A 42 28.33 -6.65 1.08
CA ILE A 42 26.99 -6.54 1.66
C ILE A 42 26.99 -5.98 3.08
N ASN A 43 28.03 -6.23 3.88
CA ASN A 43 28.15 -5.68 5.23
C ASN A 43 28.41 -4.17 5.19
N LYS A 44 29.29 -3.72 4.27
CA LYS A 44 29.54 -2.29 4.05
C LYS A 44 28.28 -1.61 3.50
N SER A 45 27.62 -2.25 2.54
CA SER A 45 26.35 -1.79 1.98
C SER A 45 25.28 -1.63 3.06
N GLU A 46 25.15 -2.60 3.97
CA GLU A 46 24.22 -2.54 5.09
C GLU A 46 24.50 -1.36 6.01
N ILE A 47 25.75 -1.15 6.41
CA ILE A 47 26.12 -0.02 7.28
C ILE A 47 25.75 1.31 6.62
N LEU A 48 26.02 1.46 5.32
CA LEU A 48 25.75 2.71 4.61
C LEU A 48 24.24 2.95 4.43
N ILE A 49 23.47 1.91 4.10
CA ILE A 49 22.01 1.99 3.93
C ILE A 49 21.30 2.18 5.28
N GLU A 50 21.71 1.46 6.31
CA GLU A 50 21.15 1.57 7.66
C GLU A 50 21.57 2.86 8.37
N GLY A 51 22.70 3.44 8.00
CA GLY A 51 23.13 4.74 8.50
C GLY A 51 22.53 5.91 7.76
N TRP A 52 21.89 5.71 6.59
CA TRP A 52 21.42 6.80 5.72
C TRP A 52 22.55 7.71 5.19
N TYR A 53 23.67 7.09 4.78
CA TYR A 53 24.86 7.79 4.25
C TYR A 53 24.73 8.17 2.76
N SER A 54 23.55 8.62 2.32
CA SER A 54 23.31 9.01 0.93
C SER A 54 22.62 10.37 0.91
N GLU A 55 22.91 11.19 -0.09
CA GLU A 55 22.37 12.56 -0.18
C GLU A 55 20.83 12.58 -0.25
N ILE A 56 20.25 11.63 -0.98
CA ILE A 56 18.80 11.47 -1.15
C ILE A 56 18.38 10.08 -0.70
N ILE A 57 17.50 10.03 0.29
CA ILE A 57 16.97 8.78 0.84
C ILE A 57 15.48 8.70 0.56
N ILE A 58 15.06 7.64 -0.14
CA ILE A 58 13.64 7.32 -0.33
C ILE A 58 13.30 6.18 0.62
N THR A 59 12.40 6.45 1.55
CA THR A 59 12.08 5.53 2.65
C THR A 59 10.60 5.59 2.99
N THR A 60 10.16 4.75 3.91
CA THR A 60 8.77 4.70 4.38
C THR A 60 8.59 5.46 5.70
N PHE A 61 7.35 5.83 6.02
CA PHE A 61 6.99 6.37 7.34
C PHE A 61 7.43 5.47 8.49
N HIS A 62 7.34 4.14 8.30
CA HIS A 62 7.79 3.17 9.29
C HIS A 62 9.27 3.39 9.62
N GLN A 63 10.15 3.51 8.62
CA GLN A 63 11.58 3.72 8.86
C GLN A 63 11.87 5.06 9.56
N ILE A 64 11.18 6.14 9.18
CA ILE A 64 11.34 7.46 9.81
C ILE A 64 10.88 7.42 11.26
N PHE A 65 9.65 6.98 11.53
CA PHE A 65 9.10 7.02 12.88
C PHE A 65 9.76 6.01 13.82
N HIS A 66 10.18 4.84 13.35
CA HIS A 66 10.98 3.94 14.18
C HIS A 66 12.40 4.48 14.41
N THR A 67 12.93 5.37 13.58
CA THR A 67 14.18 6.09 13.91
C THR A 67 13.99 7.05 15.08
N ILE A 68 12.80 7.63 15.22
CA ILE A 68 12.47 8.61 16.26
C ILE A 68 12.02 7.94 17.57
N PHE A 69 11.18 6.90 17.49
CA PHE A 69 10.45 6.33 18.63
C PHE A 69 10.99 4.98 19.12
N SER A 70 11.86 4.32 18.36
CA SER A 70 12.41 3.02 18.76
C SER A 70 13.60 3.18 19.71
N ASN A 71 13.78 2.21 20.60
CA ASN A 71 14.99 2.07 21.42
C ASN A 71 15.99 1.05 20.83
N GLN A 72 15.75 0.56 19.61
CA GLN A 72 16.61 -0.43 18.97
C GLN A 72 17.79 0.24 18.28
N ASN A 73 19.01 -0.22 18.58
CA ASN A 73 20.26 0.31 18.03
C ASN A 73 20.25 0.44 16.50
N LYS A 74 19.71 -0.56 15.79
CA LYS A 74 19.63 -0.56 14.32
C LYS A 74 18.75 0.58 13.77
N SER A 75 17.65 0.88 14.45
CA SER A 75 16.74 1.96 14.05
C SER A 75 17.33 3.34 14.36
N LEU A 76 17.95 3.48 15.54
CA LEU A 76 18.52 4.73 16.02
C LEU A 76 19.75 5.21 15.25
N ARG A 77 20.50 4.31 14.60
CA ARG A 77 21.70 4.64 13.82
C ARG A 77 21.48 5.73 12.76
N LYS A 78 20.26 5.86 12.25
CA LYS A 78 19.88 6.81 11.19
C LYS A 78 19.74 8.26 11.68
N LEU A 79 19.54 8.46 12.99
CA LEU A 79 19.13 9.74 13.56
C LEU A 79 20.10 10.88 13.25
N HIS A 80 21.41 10.60 13.25
CA HIS A 80 22.43 11.62 12.98
C HIS A 80 22.30 12.24 11.58
N ASN A 81 21.90 11.45 10.57
CA ASN A 81 21.69 11.92 9.20
C ASN A 81 20.31 12.54 8.98
N MET A 82 19.44 12.57 10.01
CA MET A 82 18.24 13.41 9.96
C MET A 82 18.55 14.88 10.26
N ALA A 83 19.60 15.17 11.03
CA ALA A 83 19.94 16.55 11.36
C ALA A 83 20.37 17.33 10.10
N ASN A 84 19.96 18.60 10.00
CA ASN A 84 20.17 19.46 8.84
C ASN A 84 19.57 18.94 7.51
N SER A 85 18.59 18.05 7.58
CA SER A 85 17.94 17.49 6.39
C SER A 85 16.62 18.19 6.04
N ILE A 86 16.19 18.01 4.79
CA ILE A 86 14.84 18.32 4.35
C ILE A 86 14.09 16.99 4.23
N ILE A 87 13.00 16.85 4.98
CA ILE A 87 12.19 15.63 5.00
C ILE A 87 10.87 15.91 4.29
N ILE A 88 10.66 15.25 3.15
CA ILE A 88 9.42 15.30 2.39
C ILE A 88 8.53 14.13 2.85
N LEU A 89 7.35 14.44 3.39
CA LEU A 89 6.38 13.48 3.87
C LEU A 89 5.17 13.49 2.93
N ASP A 90 5.08 12.46 2.09
CA ASP A 90 4.02 12.26 1.09
C ASP A 90 2.86 11.47 1.69
N GLU A 91 1.64 12.02 1.63
CA GLU A 91 0.41 11.41 2.16
C GLU A 91 0.45 11.18 3.69
N ILE A 92 0.95 12.14 4.46
CA ILE A 92 1.09 12.04 5.93
C ILE A 92 -0.22 11.75 6.67
N GLN A 93 -1.36 12.10 6.08
CA GLN A 93 -2.70 11.81 6.64
C GLN A 93 -3.00 10.30 6.76
N THR A 94 -2.27 9.44 6.04
CA THR A 94 -2.43 7.96 6.12
C THR A 94 -2.06 7.39 7.47
N ILE A 95 -1.38 8.18 8.31
CA ILE A 95 -1.00 7.79 9.66
C ILE A 95 -2.25 7.68 10.56
N PRO A 96 -2.36 6.64 11.39
CA PRO A 96 -3.45 6.51 12.34
C PRO A 96 -3.63 7.75 13.23
N VAL A 97 -4.86 8.26 13.32
CA VAL A 97 -5.20 9.51 14.04
C VAL A 97 -4.73 9.51 15.49
N LYS A 98 -4.75 8.35 16.14
CA LYS A 98 -4.23 8.14 17.50
C LYS A 98 -2.77 8.57 17.70
N TYR A 99 -1.98 8.74 16.63
CA TYR A 99 -0.59 9.20 16.66
C TYR A 99 -0.40 10.65 16.22
N TRP A 100 -1.45 11.35 15.80
CA TRP A 100 -1.32 12.71 15.27
C TRP A 100 -0.81 13.71 16.31
N LEU A 101 -1.29 13.62 17.55
CA LEU A 101 -0.83 14.47 18.64
C LEU A 101 0.66 14.25 18.93
N LEU A 102 1.10 12.99 19.01
CA LEU A 102 2.50 12.61 19.17
C LEU A 102 3.36 13.21 18.04
N LEU A 103 2.96 13.03 16.79
CA LEU A 103 3.71 13.51 15.64
C LEU A 103 3.78 15.04 15.57
N ASN A 104 2.67 15.73 15.83
CA ASN A 104 2.63 17.19 15.86
C ASN A 104 3.70 17.74 16.82
N LYS A 105 3.73 17.25 18.07
CA LYS A 105 4.68 17.72 19.08
C LYS A 105 6.13 17.33 18.77
N VAL A 106 6.34 16.09 18.33
CA VAL A 106 7.69 15.55 18.16
C VAL A 106 8.37 16.11 16.92
N LEU A 107 7.67 16.21 15.78
CA LEU A 107 8.25 16.77 14.56
C LEU A 107 8.59 18.26 14.73
N LYS A 108 7.80 19.04 15.48
CA LYS A 108 8.15 20.42 15.84
C LYS A 108 9.46 20.49 16.64
N LYS A 109 9.56 19.71 17.71
CA LYS A 109 10.78 19.62 18.52
C LYS A 109 12.00 19.19 17.69
N ILE A 110 11.84 18.23 16.78
CA ILE A 110 12.91 17.79 15.87
C ILE A 110 13.33 18.91 14.92
N SER A 111 12.36 19.62 14.34
CA SER A 111 12.62 20.75 13.45
C SER A 111 13.45 21.83 14.14
N GLU A 112 13.06 22.22 15.36
CA GLU A 112 13.74 23.25 16.15
C GLU A 112 15.13 22.81 16.65
N LYS A 113 15.28 21.56 17.10
CA LYS A 113 16.52 21.09 17.74
C LYS A 113 17.56 20.56 16.76
N TYR A 114 17.13 19.97 15.66
CA TYR A 114 18.01 19.33 14.68
C TYR A 114 18.08 20.08 13.34
N ASN A 115 17.51 21.29 13.26
CA ASN A 115 17.48 22.11 12.04
C ASN A 115 16.91 21.35 10.83
N VAL A 116 15.75 20.71 11.04
CA VAL A 116 15.09 19.88 10.02
C VAL A 116 13.92 20.61 9.41
N TRP A 117 13.82 20.59 8.08
CA TRP A 117 12.70 21.18 7.36
C TRP A 117 11.74 20.10 6.91
N PHE A 118 10.50 20.16 7.39
CA PHE A 118 9.44 19.24 6.96
C PHE A 118 8.62 19.87 5.82
N ILE A 119 8.49 19.14 4.72
CA ILE A 119 7.62 19.48 3.60
C ILE A 119 6.54 18.40 3.51
N PHE A 120 5.30 18.77 3.74
CA PHE A 120 4.18 17.85 3.60
C PHE A 120 3.64 17.92 2.17
N MET A 121 3.57 16.78 1.50
CA MET A 121 2.89 16.62 0.22
C MET A 121 1.59 15.88 0.46
N SER A 122 0.46 16.54 0.18
CA SER A 122 -0.86 15.94 0.30
C SER A 122 -1.82 16.68 -0.62
N ALA A 123 -2.87 15.99 -1.06
CA ALA A 123 -3.99 16.62 -1.75
C ALA A 123 -4.71 17.66 -0.87
N THR A 124 -4.53 17.59 0.45
CA THR A 124 -5.15 18.50 1.42
C THR A 124 -4.19 18.95 2.50
N GLN A 125 -4.57 20.00 3.22
CA GLN A 125 -3.83 20.43 4.39
C GLN A 125 -3.81 19.30 5.45
N PRO A 126 -2.63 18.89 5.95
CA PRO A 126 -2.55 17.86 6.97
C PRO A 126 -3.23 18.28 8.26
N ALA A 127 -4.33 17.62 8.63
CA ALA A 127 -5.08 17.91 9.86
C ALA A 127 -4.33 17.58 11.17
N ILE A 128 -3.11 17.07 11.05
CA ILE A 128 -2.15 16.93 12.14
C ILE A 128 -1.76 18.30 12.71
N TYR A 129 -1.77 19.35 11.87
CA TYR A 129 -1.35 20.70 12.22
C TYR A 129 -2.49 21.70 12.08
N GLU A 130 -2.54 22.68 12.98
CA GLU A 130 -3.46 23.81 12.84
C GLU A 130 -2.95 24.79 11.76
N GLU A 131 -3.84 25.62 11.19
CA GLU A 131 -3.51 26.50 10.05
C GLU A 131 -2.34 27.46 10.30
N ASN A 132 -2.17 27.91 11.54
CA ASN A 132 -1.09 28.80 11.95
C ASN A 132 0.24 28.09 12.21
N GLU A 133 0.26 26.75 12.24
CA GLU A 133 1.45 25.95 12.55
C GLU A 133 2.25 25.56 11.29
N ILE A 134 1.64 25.70 10.12
CA ILE A 134 2.24 25.34 8.84
C ILE A 134 2.08 26.47 7.82
N LYS A 135 3.10 26.63 6.97
CA LYS A 135 3.11 27.64 5.92
C LYS A 135 2.74 26.99 4.58
N SER A 136 1.62 27.41 3.99
CA SER A 136 1.27 26.98 2.62
C SER A 136 2.33 27.49 1.64
N LEU A 137 2.90 26.56 0.86
CA LEU A 137 3.83 26.87 -0.22
C LEU A 137 3.09 27.19 -1.54
N ILE A 138 1.78 26.94 -1.57
CA ILE A 138 0.93 27.15 -2.75
C ILE A 138 0.28 28.52 -2.66
N LYS A 139 0.66 29.44 -3.54
CA LYS A 139 0.14 30.83 -3.53
C LYS A 139 -1.30 30.97 -4.04
N ASN A 140 -1.80 30.02 -4.84
CA ASN A 140 -3.08 30.14 -5.53
C ASN A 140 -3.82 28.80 -5.57
N GLU A 141 -4.33 28.38 -4.41
CA GLU A 141 -4.99 27.09 -4.21
C GLU A 141 -6.21 26.88 -5.12
N THR A 142 -6.98 27.95 -5.40
CA THR A 142 -8.18 27.89 -6.24
C THR A 142 -7.87 27.50 -7.68
N LYS A 143 -6.75 27.97 -8.24
CA LYS A 143 -6.29 27.58 -9.58
C LYS A 143 -6.02 26.08 -9.67
N TYR A 144 -5.31 25.52 -8.68
CA TYR A 144 -4.96 24.10 -8.68
C TYR A 144 -6.18 23.22 -8.38
N SER A 145 -7.06 23.65 -7.48
CA SER A 145 -8.31 22.96 -7.18
C SER A 145 -9.20 22.79 -8.42
N ASN A 146 -9.25 23.79 -9.31
CA ASN A 146 -9.99 23.68 -10.58
C ASN A 146 -9.36 22.70 -11.58
N ILE A 147 -8.03 22.63 -11.65
CA ILE A 147 -7.32 21.71 -12.55
C ILE A 147 -7.52 20.25 -12.11
N LEU A 148 -7.69 20.04 -10.80
CA LEU A 148 -7.84 18.73 -10.18
C LEU A 148 -9.28 18.22 -10.17
N ASP A 149 -10.25 18.93 -10.76
CA ASP A 149 -11.65 18.50 -10.82
C ASP A 149 -11.90 17.50 -11.97
N ARG A 150 -11.36 16.28 -11.83
CA ARG A 150 -11.25 15.30 -12.93
C ARG A 150 -12.32 14.23 -12.90
N VAL A 151 -12.95 14.02 -11.74
CA VAL A 151 -13.98 12.97 -11.57
C VAL A 151 -15.26 13.50 -10.93
N ASN A 152 -16.33 12.73 -11.11
CA ASN A 152 -17.53 12.85 -10.29
C ASN A 152 -17.68 11.60 -9.42
N TYR A 153 -18.03 11.82 -8.15
CA TYR A 153 -18.40 10.75 -7.23
C TYR A 153 -19.91 10.54 -7.29
N ASN A 154 -20.35 9.29 -7.48
CA ASN A 154 -21.75 8.87 -7.42
C ASN A 154 -21.94 7.92 -6.23
N PHE A 155 -22.79 8.27 -5.27
CA PHE A 155 -23.00 7.48 -4.06
C PHE A 155 -24.31 6.68 -4.13
N TYR A 156 -24.18 5.36 -4.03
CA TYR A 156 -25.28 4.42 -3.91
C TYR A 156 -25.37 3.98 -2.44
N HIS A 157 -26.28 4.61 -1.70
CA HIS A 157 -26.35 4.50 -0.24
C HIS A 157 -27.03 3.23 0.26
N GLU A 158 -27.85 2.59 -0.57
CA GLU A 158 -28.50 1.34 -0.23
C GLU A 158 -27.52 0.17 -0.38
N PRO A 159 -27.40 -0.71 0.63
CA PRO A 159 -26.62 -1.94 0.49
C PRO A 159 -27.13 -2.81 -0.66
N ILE A 160 -26.20 -3.44 -1.36
CA ILE A 160 -26.47 -4.38 -2.45
C ILE A 160 -25.78 -5.70 -2.09
N GLU A 161 -26.53 -6.79 -2.16
CA GLU A 161 -25.98 -8.14 -1.99
C GLU A 161 -24.98 -8.44 -3.12
N ILE A 162 -23.88 -9.10 -2.79
CA ILE A 162 -22.82 -9.44 -3.76
C ILE A 162 -23.34 -10.23 -4.98
N ASN A 163 -24.33 -11.10 -4.81
CA ASN A 163 -24.91 -11.89 -5.90
C ASN A 163 -25.72 -11.04 -6.88
N THR A 164 -26.40 -10.00 -6.41
CA THR A 164 -27.06 -9.04 -7.30
C THR A 164 -26.03 -8.10 -7.93
N PHE A 165 -25.01 -7.70 -7.17
CA PHE A 165 -23.99 -6.79 -7.69
C PHE A 165 -23.18 -7.41 -8.83
N LYS A 166 -22.84 -8.70 -8.77
CA LYS A 166 -22.07 -9.38 -9.84
C LYS A 166 -22.80 -9.39 -11.18
N GLU A 167 -24.12 -9.49 -11.16
CA GLU A 167 -24.99 -9.38 -12.34
C GLU A 167 -25.01 -7.92 -12.84
N ASN A 168 -25.32 -6.98 -11.96
CA ASN A 168 -25.38 -5.54 -12.30
C ASN A 168 -24.07 -5.01 -12.89
N ILE A 169 -22.91 -5.45 -12.36
CA ILE A 169 -21.61 -4.99 -12.85
C ILE A 169 -21.29 -5.59 -14.21
N LEU A 170 -21.68 -6.83 -14.49
CA LEU A 170 -21.53 -7.44 -15.81
C LEU A 170 -22.35 -6.67 -16.85
N GLU A 171 -23.61 -6.36 -16.55
CA GLU A 171 -24.46 -5.55 -17.43
C GLU A 171 -23.85 -4.17 -17.74
N GLU A 172 -23.31 -3.49 -16.72
CA GLU A 172 -22.64 -2.19 -16.95
C GLU A 172 -21.32 -2.33 -17.72
N ILE A 173 -20.58 -3.44 -17.54
CA ILE A 173 -19.42 -3.75 -18.38
C ILE A 173 -19.86 -3.93 -19.84
N GLU A 174 -20.93 -4.68 -20.12
CA GLU A 174 -21.39 -4.91 -21.49
C GLU A 174 -21.94 -3.64 -22.16
N LYS A 175 -22.52 -2.74 -21.37
CA LYS A 175 -23.05 -1.45 -21.83
C LYS A 175 -21.97 -0.43 -22.17
N GLN A 176 -20.86 -0.42 -21.43
CA GLN A 176 -19.78 0.57 -21.57
C GLN A 176 -18.60 0.03 -22.43
N LYS A 177 -18.88 -0.35 -23.69
CA LYS A 177 -17.94 -1.08 -24.57
C LYS A 177 -16.63 -0.36 -24.92
N ASP A 178 -16.54 0.95 -24.72
CA ASP A 178 -15.36 1.76 -25.09
C ASP A 178 -14.61 2.32 -23.88
N LYS A 179 -14.92 1.87 -22.66
CA LYS A 179 -14.36 2.42 -21.41
C LYS A 179 -13.61 1.37 -20.61
N ASP A 180 -12.48 1.78 -20.07
CA ASP A 180 -11.75 0.99 -19.07
C ASP A 180 -12.48 1.09 -17.72
N ILE A 181 -12.73 -0.05 -17.08
CA ILE A 181 -13.47 -0.13 -15.81
C ILE A 181 -12.61 -0.83 -14.76
N MET A 182 -12.56 -0.25 -13.56
CA MET A 182 -11.94 -0.88 -12.40
C MET A 182 -12.93 -1.08 -11.27
N VAL A 183 -13.02 -2.31 -10.76
CA VAL A 183 -13.86 -2.67 -9.61
C VAL A 183 -12.94 -2.95 -8.41
N VAL A 184 -13.05 -2.11 -7.39
CA VAL A 184 -12.16 -2.13 -6.22
C VAL A 184 -12.95 -2.54 -4.98
N LEU A 185 -12.65 -3.74 -4.48
CA LEU A 185 -13.43 -4.41 -3.45
C LEU A 185 -12.65 -4.48 -2.13
N ASN A 186 -13.37 -4.49 -1.01
CA ASN A 186 -12.71 -4.42 0.30
C ASN A 186 -12.05 -5.73 0.73
N THR A 187 -12.53 -6.88 0.23
CA THR A 187 -11.98 -8.18 0.61
C THR A 187 -11.52 -8.96 -0.60
N ILE A 188 -10.52 -9.81 -0.40
CA ILE A 188 -10.01 -10.70 -1.46
C ILE A 188 -11.12 -11.66 -1.90
N GLN A 189 -11.87 -12.23 -0.94
CA GLN A 189 -12.96 -13.16 -1.21
C GLN A 189 -14.02 -12.53 -2.13
N SER A 190 -14.55 -11.34 -1.79
CA SER A 190 -15.51 -10.65 -2.65
C SER A 190 -14.94 -10.35 -4.03
N SER A 191 -13.65 -9.98 -4.12
CA SER A 191 -13.01 -9.74 -5.42
C SER A 191 -12.83 -10.99 -6.28
N GLN A 192 -12.54 -12.15 -5.69
CA GLN A 192 -12.45 -13.41 -6.43
C GLN A 192 -13.82 -13.85 -6.94
N GLN A 193 -14.87 -13.70 -6.11
CA GLN A 193 -16.25 -14.03 -6.51
C GLN A 193 -16.71 -13.20 -7.72
N ILE A 194 -16.49 -11.89 -7.70
CA ILE A 194 -16.83 -11.01 -8.83
C ILE A 194 -15.98 -11.34 -10.07
N TYR A 195 -14.68 -11.56 -9.90
CA TYR A 195 -13.79 -11.89 -11.03
C TYR A 195 -14.18 -13.21 -11.72
N LYS A 196 -14.39 -14.29 -10.95
CA LYS A 196 -14.79 -15.61 -11.50
C LYS A 196 -16.11 -15.49 -12.27
N TYR A 197 -17.10 -14.80 -11.68
CA TYR A 197 -18.38 -14.57 -12.34
C TYR A 197 -18.24 -13.82 -13.67
N ILE A 198 -17.48 -12.72 -13.72
CA ILE A 198 -17.28 -11.97 -14.96
C ILE A 198 -16.50 -12.81 -15.97
N GLN A 199 -15.49 -13.57 -15.53
CA GLN A 199 -14.69 -14.42 -16.40
C GLN A 199 -15.53 -15.50 -17.10
N GLU A 200 -16.50 -16.09 -16.39
CA GLU A 200 -17.35 -17.17 -16.91
C GLU A 200 -18.46 -16.66 -17.83
N ASN A 201 -18.91 -15.41 -17.68
CA ASN A 201 -20.11 -14.89 -18.34
C ASN A 201 -19.82 -13.77 -19.37
N MET A 202 -18.62 -13.19 -19.38
CA MET A 202 -18.27 -12.13 -20.34
C MET A 202 -17.88 -12.73 -21.70
N GLU A 203 -18.63 -12.39 -22.74
CA GLU A 203 -18.41 -12.88 -24.12
C GLU A 203 -17.55 -11.93 -25.00
N ASP A 204 -17.10 -10.79 -24.47
CA ASP A 204 -16.37 -9.79 -25.25
C ASP A 204 -14.87 -10.11 -25.43
N GLU A 205 -14.53 -10.67 -26.59
CA GLU A 205 -13.15 -11.02 -26.97
C GLU A 205 -12.22 -9.80 -27.13
N ASN A 206 -12.75 -8.59 -27.33
CA ASN A 206 -11.93 -7.37 -27.46
C ASN A 206 -11.61 -6.72 -26.11
N THR A 207 -12.07 -7.31 -25.02
CA THR A 207 -11.86 -6.84 -23.66
C THR A 207 -10.93 -7.78 -22.90
N THR A 208 -9.89 -7.23 -22.28
CA THR A 208 -9.00 -7.99 -21.42
C THR A 208 -9.40 -7.83 -19.95
N LEU A 209 -9.75 -8.94 -19.32
CA LEU A 209 -10.06 -9.02 -17.90
C LEU A 209 -8.78 -9.26 -17.08
N TYR A 210 -8.55 -8.43 -16.07
CA TYR A 210 -7.41 -8.52 -15.16
C TYR A 210 -7.88 -8.69 -13.72
N TYR A 211 -7.13 -9.49 -12.97
CA TYR A 211 -7.28 -9.60 -11.52
C TYR A 211 -5.99 -9.25 -10.80
N LEU A 212 -6.12 -8.42 -9.76
CA LEU A 212 -5.02 -7.98 -8.90
C LEU A 212 -5.39 -8.10 -7.42
N SER A 213 -4.57 -8.82 -6.65
CA SER A 213 -4.69 -8.86 -5.19
C SER A 213 -3.34 -9.14 -4.54
N THR A 214 -3.31 -9.08 -3.21
CA THR A 214 -2.14 -9.45 -2.42
C THR A 214 -1.88 -10.97 -2.42
N ASN A 215 -2.85 -11.80 -2.84
CA ASN A 215 -2.69 -13.25 -2.94
C ASN A 215 -1.88 -13.69 -4.16
N ILE A 216 -1.71 -12.83 -5.16
CA ILE A 216 -0.79 -13.07 -6.30
C ILE A 216 0.62 -12.71 -5.87
N ILE A 217 1.62 -13.54 -6.15
CA ILE A 217 3.01 -13.25 -5.80
C ILE A 217 3.50 -11.91 -6.40
N PRO A 218 4.39 -11.17 -5.71
CA PRO A 218 4.87 -9.87 -6.18
C PRO A 218 5.45 -9.89 -7.61
N LYS A 219 6.15 -10.97 -8.00
CA LYS A 219 6.68 -11.13 -9.37
C LYS A 219 5.58 -11.08 -10.43
N GLN A 220 4.56 -11.92 -10.33
CA GLN A 220 3.44 -11.97 -11.29
C GLN A 220 2.62 -10.69 -11.24
N ARG A 221 2.41 -10.12 -10.06
CA ARG A 221 1.69 -8.85 -9.90
C ARG A 221 2.37 -7.72 -10.66
N LYS A 222 3.71 -7.63 -10.60
CA LYS A 222 4.49 -6.66 -11.39
C LYS A 222 4.30 -6.88 -12.89
N GLN A 223 4.31 -8.13 -13.36
CA GLN A 223 4.08 -8.46 -14.78
C GLN A 223 2.69 -8.01 -15.25
N LYS A 224 1.63 -8.37 -14.51
CA LYS A 224 0.26 -7.95 -14.81
C LYS A 224 0.09 -6.43 -14.84
N ILE A 225 0.71 -5.70 -13.91
CA ILE A 225 0.64 -4.23 -13.90
C ILE A 225 1.32 -3.64 -15.14
N GLU A 226 2.44 -4.20 -15.59
CA GLU A 226 3.10 -3.76 -16.82
C GLU A 226 2.29 -4.14 -18.08
N GLU A 227 1.63 -5.30 -18.08
CA GLU A 227 0.68 -5.69 -19.14
C GLU A 227 -0.50 -4.71 -19.22
N ILE A 228 -1.12 -4.38 -18.09
CA ILE A 228 -2.22 -3.40 -18.01
C ILE A 228 -1.80 -2.05 -18.59
N LYS A 229 -0.54 -1.63 -18.37
CA LYS A 229 -0.04 -0.35 -18.90
C LYS A 229 0.20 -0.37 -20.41
N ASN A 230 0.77 -1.46 -20.90
CA ASN A 230 1.22 -1.56 -22.30
C ASN A 230 0.13 -2.07 -23.24
N ASN A 231 -0.94 -2.67 -22.71
CA ASN A 231 -2.06 -3.12 -23.50
C ASN A 231 -2.94 -1.93 -23.93
N ASN A 232 -3.36 -1.92 -25.20
CA ASN A 232 -4.22 -0.90 -25.80
C ASN A 232 -5.67 -1.37 -25.98
N THR A 233 -5.97 -2.64 -25.68
CA THR A 233 -7.35 -3.12 -25.63
C THR A 233 -8.09 -2.56 -24.42
N ARG A 234 -9.41 -2.65 -24.46
CA ARG A 234 -10.26 -2.32 -23.32
C ARG A 234 -9.93 -3.19 -22.12
N LYS A 235 -9.91 -2.59 -20.93
CA LYS A 235 -9.44 -3.23 -19.68
C LYS A 235 -10.55 -3.25 -18.66
N ILE A 236 -10.83 -4.43 -18.13
CA ILE A 236 -11.65 -4.60 -16.94
C ILE A 236 -10.74 -5.11 -15.84
N ILE A 237 -10.65 -4.37 -14.74
CA ILE A 237 -9.70 -4.65 -13.66
C ILE A 237 -10.48 -4.91 -12.38
N ILE A 238 -10.47 -6.14 -11.91
CA ILE A 238 -11.01 -6.50 -10.60
C ILE A 238 -9.86 -6.54 -9.59
N THR A 239 -9.97 -5.76 -8.52
CA THR A 239 -8.87 -5.59 -7.56
C THR A 239 -9.35 -5.35 -6.14
N THR A 240 -8.44 -5.50 -5.19
CA THR A 240 -8.58 -4.98 -3.83
C THR A 240 -7.88 -3.63 -3.65
N GLN A 241 -7.70 -3.16 -2.40
CA GLN A 241 -7.03 -1.90 -2.04
C GLN A 241 -5.56 -1.80 -2.48
N LEU A 242 -5.01 -2.85 -3.08
CA LEU A 242 -3.64 -2.86 -3.57
C LEU A 242 -3.32 -1.71 -4.53
N ILE A 243 -4.31 -1.25 -5.32
CA ILE A 243 -4.15 -0.15 -6.28
C ILE A 243 -3.99 1.23 -5.63
N GLU A 244 -4.28 1.36 -4.34
CA GLU A 244 -4.22 2.64 -3.63
C GLU A 244 -2.77 3.11 -3.49
N ALA A 245 -1.84 2.17 -3.26
CA ALA A 245 -0.42 2.46 -3.01
C ALA A 245 0.48 2.12 -4.20
N GLY A 246 0.95 3.15 -4.91
CA GLY A 246 2.13 3.04 -5.80
C GLY A 246 1.90 2.29 -7.12
N VAL A 247 0.66 1.94 -7.46
CA VAL A 247 0.28 1.34 -8.75
C VAL A 247 -0.14 2.45 -9.71
N ASP A 248 0.41 2.41 -10.92
CA ASP A 248 0.23 3.43 -11.94
C ASP A 248 -0.76 2.92 -13.00
N ILE A 249 -2.03 2.97 -12.65
CA ILE A 249 -3.19 2.59 -13.49
C ILE A 249 -4.08 3.84 -13.64
N ASP A 250 -4.65 4.00 -14.84
CA ASP A 250 -5.60 5.05 -15.19
C ASP A 250 -6.77 4.42 -15.96
N VAL A 251 -8.00 4.64 -15.48
CA VAL A 251 -9.24 4.09 -16.06
C VAL A 251 -10.32 5.16 -16.17
N ASP A 252 -11.39 4.90 -16.93
CA ASP A 252 -12.48 5.86 -17.16
C ASP A 252 -13.59 5.77 -16.09
N ILE A 253 -13.86 4.57 -15.58
CA ILE A 253 -14.90 4.32 -14.58
C ILE A 253 -14.35 3.46 -13.45
N ILE A 254 -14.67 3.83 -12.21
CA ILE A 254 -14.38 3.03 -11.03
C ILE A 254 -15.68 2.65 -10.32
N TYR A 255 -15.80 1.38 -9.91
CA TYR A 255 -16.74 0.93 -8.90
C TYR A 255 -15.97 0.60 -7.62
N ARG A 256 -16.22 1.35 -6.55
CA ARG A 256 -15.53 1.20 -5.27
C ARG A 256 -16.50 0.76 -4.19
N ASP A 257 -16.24 -0.40 -3.59
CA ASP A 257 -16.93 -0.80 -2.36
C ASP A 257 -16.64 0.22 -1.25
N PHE A 258 -17.68 0.60 -0.51
CA PHE A 258 -17.69 1.72 0.43
C PHE A 258 -16.56 1.58 1.45
N THR A 259 -15.82 2.67 1.66
CA THR A 259 -14.60 2.69 2.45
C THR A 259 -14.45 4.06 3.12
N VAL A 260 -13.38 4.24 3.87
CA VAL A 260 -13.03 5.52 4.49
C VAL A 260 -12.65 6.58 3.44
N ILE A 261 -12.86 7.86 3.75
CA ILE A 261 -12.61 8.99 2.83
C ILE A 261 -11.22 8.96 2.19
N ASP A 262 -10.15 8.68 2.96
CA ASP A 262 -8.78 8.65 2.41
C ASP A 262 -8.62 7.62 1.29
N SER A 263 -9.17 6.43 1.49
CA SER A 263 -9.13 5.32 0.52
C SER A 263 -10.00 5.61 -0.70
N LEU A 264 -11.14 6.31 -0.53
CA LEU A 264 -11.95 6.79 -1.65
C LEU A 264 -11.17 7.74 -2.56
N ILE A 265 -10.47 8.72 -1.98
CA ILE A 265 -9.70 9.72 -2.75
C ILE A 265 -8.49 9.09 -3.43
N GLN A 266 -7.76 8.21 -2.73
CA GLN A 266 -6.63 7.48 -3.31
C GLN A 266 -7.06 6.62 -4.50
N THR A 267 -8.22 5.96 -4.38
CA THR A 267 -8.80 5.19 -5.47
C THR A 267 -9.24 6.10 -6.63
N ALA A 268 -9.95 7.19 -6.34
CA ALA A 268 -10.40 8.16 -7.33
C ALA A 268 -9.26 8.81 -8.10
N GLY A 269 -8.09 8.96 -7.47
CA GLY A 269 -6.86 9.42 -8.13
C GLY A 269 -6.34 8.49 -9.24
N ARG A 270 -6.91 7.29 -9.39
CA ARG A 270 -6.67 6.32 -10.48
C ARG A 270 -7.74 6.38 -11.58
N CYS A 271 -8.74 7.25 -11.46
CA CYS A 271 -9.76 7.51 -12.46
C CYS A 271 -9.45 8.82 -13.18
N ASN A 272 -9.45 8.80 -14.50
CA ASN A 272 -9.16 9.96 -15.35
C ASN A 272 -7.92 10.75 -14.90
N ARG A 273 -6.87 10.04 -14.50
CA ARG A 273 -5.67 10.60 -13.90
C ARG A 273 -4.94 11.55 -14.84
N ASN A 274 -4.96 11.25 -16.15
CA ASN A 274 -4.37 12.08 -17.20
C ASN A 274 -5.26 13.27 -17.64
N ASN A 275 -6.39 13.49 -16.97
CA ASN A 275 -7.31 14.61 -17.22
C ASN A 275 -7.77 14.68 -18.69
N ARG A 276 -8.41 13.61 -19.16
CA ARG A 276 -9.06 13.54 -20.48
C ARG A 276 -10.22 14.55 -20.52
N LYS A 277 -10.64 14.95 -21.73
CA LYS A 277 -11.66 16.00 -21.97
C LYS A 277 -13.00 15.78 -21.26
N GLN A 278 -13.32 14.55 -20.85
CA GLN A 278 -14.52 14.21 -20.06
C GLN A 278 -14.10 13.75 -18.66
N LYS A 279 -14.92 14.10 -17.65
CA LYS A 279 -14.68 13.64 -16.27
C LYS A 279 -14.88 12.13 -16.16
N GLY A 280 -14.04 11.48 -15.36
CA GLY A 280 -14.22 10.09 -14.97
C GLY A 280 -15.35 9.94 -13.96
N GLU A 281 -15.88 8.74 -13.81
CA GLU A 281 -16.98 8.45 -12.87
C GLU A 281 -16.50 7.47 -11.80
N VAL A 282 -16.72 7.80 -10.53
CA VAL A 282 -16.39 6.96 -9.37
C VAL A 282 -17.69 6.60 -8.66
N ASN A 283 -18.14 5.36 -8.84
CA ASN A 283 -19.36 4.82 -8.28
C ASN A 283 -19.06 4.14 -6.95
N ILE A 284 -19.56 4.71 -5.86
CA ILE A 284 -19.39 4.18 -4.49
C ILE A 284 -20.61 3.35 -4.14
N ILE A 285 -20.39 2.05 -3.95
CA ILE A 285 -21.42 1.05 -3.67
C ILE A 285 -21.21 0.47 -2.27
N LYS A 286 -22.26 0.01 -1.61
CA LYS A 286 -22.15 -0.70 -0.34
C LYS A 286 -22.42 -2.17 -0.55
N LEU A 287 -21.39 -3.01 -0.44
CA LEU A 287 -21.57 -4.44 -0.62
C LEU A 287 -21.74 -5.16 0.70
N GLU A 288 -22.68 -6.10 0.70
CA GLU A 288 -22.90 -7.05 1.78
C GLU A 288 -22.87 -8.49 1.28
N ASN A 289 -22.55 -9.40 2.20
CA ASN A 289 -22.66 -10.83 1.96
C ASN A 289 -24.10 -11.32 2.15
N GLU A 290 -24.33 -12.60 1.88
CA GLU A 290 -25.63 -13.29 2.02
C GLU A 290 -26.21 -13.22 3.44
N ASN A 291 -25.38 -12.91 4.45
CA ASN A 291 -25.79 -12.74 5.84
C ASN A 291 -26.01 -11.26 6.23
N GLN A 292 -26.18 -10.36 5.25
CA GLN A 292 -26.38 -8.90 5.45
C GLN A 292 -25.23 -8.24 6.23
N LYS A 293 -24.02 -8.81 6.15
CA LYS A 293 -22.81 -8.21 6.74
C LYS A 293 -22.02 -7.48 5.66
N GLN A 294 -21.79 -6.19 5.90
CA GLN A 294 -21.03 -5.33 5.01
C GLN A 294 -19.53 -5.67 5.01
N TYR A 295 -18.93 -5.79 3.83
CA TYR A 295 -17.53 -6.17 3.67
C TYR A 295 -16.54 -5.15 4.27
N ASN A 296 -16.90 -3.87 4.27
CA ASN A 296 -16.07 -2.78 4.79
C ASN A 296 -15.78 -2.90 6.30
N LYS A 297 -16.72 -3.44 7.10
CA LYS A 297 -16.61 -3.57 8.56
C LYS A 297 -15.52 -4.55 8.98
N PHE A 298 -15.16 -5.51 8.12
CA PHE A 298 -14.07 -6.45 8.40
C PHE A 298 -12.68 -5.81 8.29
N ILE A 299 -12.55 -4.72 7.53
CA ILE A 299 -11.26 -4.14 7.18
C ILE A 299 -11.02 -2.85 7.97
N TYR A 300 -11.96 -1.91 7.88
CA TYR A 300 -11.78 -0.57 8.40
C TYR A 300 -12.29 -0.40 9.82
N ASP A 301 -11.85 0.68 10.43
CA ASP A 301 -12.30 1.12 11.74
C ASP A 301 -13.73 1.66 11.64
N SER A 302 -14.62 1.17 12.51
CA SER A 302 -16.06 1.48 12.48
C SER A 302 -16.32 2.98 12.65
N THR A 303 -15.55 3.68 13.49
CA THR A 303 -15.68 5.13 13.67
C THR A 303 -15.36 5.89 12.40
N LEU A 304 -14.30 5.50 11.67
CA LEU A 304 -13.98 6.14 10.39
C LEU A 304 -15.04 5.89 9.32
N LEU A 305 -15.62 4.69 9.28
CA LEU A 305 -16.73 4.36 8.38
C LEU A 305 -17.98 5.19 8.70
N GLU A 306 -18.32 5.35 9.98
CA GLU A 306 -19.49 6.14 10.40
C GLU A 306 -19.33 7.62 10.05
N ILE A 307 -18.14 8.20 10.26
CA ILE A 307 -17.83 9.58 9.83
C ILE A 307 -17.97 9.70 8.31
N THR A 308 -17.42 8.74 7.56
CA THR A 308 -17.52 8.74 6.09
C THR A 308 -18.97 8.73 5.66
N GLU A 309 -19.78 7.82 6.22
CA GLU A 309 -21.21 7.69 5.96
C GLU A 309 -21.96 9.00 6.24
N GLN A 310 -21.73 9.61 7.41
CA GLN A 310 -22.37 10.87 7.80
C GLN A 310 -22.07 12.00 6.82
N LEU A 311 -20.83 12.08 6.30
CA LEU A 311 -20.43 13.14 5.38
C LEU A 311 -20.92 12.90 3.95
N THR A 312 -21.09 11.64 3.53
CA THR A 312 -21.49 11.31 2.16
C THR A 312 -22.98 11.14 1.96
N LYS A 313 -23.76 10.87 3.02
CA LYS A 313 -25.20 10.53 2.95
C LYS A 313 -26.07 11.54 2.20
N GLN A 314 -25.72 12.82 2.27
CA GLN A 314 -26.50 13.90 1.62
C GLN A 314 -26.26 14.01 0.11
N TYR A 315 -25.21 13.36 -0.41
CA TYR A 315 -24.82 13.48 -1.82
C TYR A 315 -25.27 12.25 -2.59
N LYS A 316 -25.97 12.47 -3.71
CA LYS A 316 -26.13 11.43 -4.75
C LYS A 316 -25.00 11.50 -5.76
N LYS A 317 -24.64 12.72 -6.18
CA LYS A 317 -23.53 13.03 -7.08
C LYS A 317 -22.81 14.29 -6.60
N ILE A 318 -21.49 14.32 -6.65
CA ILE A 318 -20.67 15.49 -6.29
C ILE A 318 -19.37 15.51 -7.10
N SER A 319 -18.89 16.70 -7.45
CA SER A 319 -17.61 16.87 -8.16
C SER A 319 -16.41 16.62 -7.24
N GLU A 320 -15.25 16.24 -7.82
CA GLU A 320 -14.01 16.04 -7.05
C GLU A 320 -13.61 17.30 -6.26
N LYS A 321 -13.74 18.46 -6.89
CA LYS A 321 -13.44 19.75 -6.25
C LYS A 321 -14.32 20.02 -5.02
N GLU A 322 -15.64 19.87 -5.16
CA GLU A 322 -16.56 20.13 -4.05
C GLU A 322 -16.39 19.10 -2.92
N PHE A 323 -16.20 17.83 -3.30
CA PHE A 323 -15.95 16.76 -2.35
C PHE A 323 -14.70 17.03 -1.52
N ASN A 324 -13.59 17.38 -2.16
CA ASN A 324 -12.34 17.63 -1.46
C ASN A 324 -12.42 18.86 -0.54
N ASN A 325 -13.03 19.96 -1.00
CA ASN A 325 -13.10 21.19 -0.21
C ASN A 325 -14.00 21.07 1.03
N ILE A 326 -15.10 20.31 0.95
CA ILE A 326 -16.10 20.24 2.03
C ILE A 326 -15.83 19.04 2.93
N THR A 327 -15.55 17.88 2.34
CA THR A 327 -15.55 16.61 3.06
C THR A 327 -14.27 16.39 3.83
N LEU A 328 -13.10 16.77 3.31
CA LEU A 328 -11.80 16.45 3.92
C LEU A 328 -11.57 17.18 5.24
N THR A 329 -11.77 18.51 5.24
CA THR A 329 -11.64 19.32 6.46
C THR A 329 -12.60 18.84 7.55
N LYS A 330 -13.85 18.51 7.19
CA LYS A 330 -14.83 17.96 8.14
C LYS A 330 -14.45 16.56 8.61
N TYR A 331 -14.01 15.69 7.71
CA TYR A 331 -13.61 14.31 7.99
C TYR A 331 -12.50 14.28 9.04
N TYR A 332 -11.42 15.02 8.82
CA TYR A 332 -10.31 15.01 9.77
C TYR A 332 -10.64 15.70 11.09
N LYS A 333 -11.41 16.80 11.06
CA LYS A 333 -11.88 17.46 12.29
C LYS A 333 -12.75 16.52 13.15
N GLN A 334 -13.72 15.83 12.53
CA GLN A 334 -14.55 14.85 13.23
C GLN A 334 -13.74 13.64 13.71
N THR A 335 -12.76 13.21 12.93
CA THR A 335 -11.90 12.07 13.31
C THR A 335 -11.02 12.41 14.51
N LYS A 336 -10.43 13.62 14.55
CA LYS A 336 -9.67 14.14 15.70
C LYS A 336 -10.53 14.28 16.96
N GLN A 337 -11.83 14.58 16.81
CA GLN A 337 -12.77 14.69 17.93
C GLN A 337 -13.28 13.34 18.45
N LYS A 338 -13.57 12.38 17.55
CA LYS A 338 -14.14 11.08 17.92
C LYS A 338 -13.09 10.05 18.37
N LYS A 339 -11.82 10.19 17.98
CA LYS A 339 -10.76 9.23 18.33
C LYS A 339 -9.97 9.67 19.57
N SER A 340 -9.70 8.71 20.44
CA SER A 340 -8.86 8.91 21.63
C SER A 340 -7.43 9.29 21.24
N THR A 341 -6.86 10.22 22.00
CA THR A 341 -5.45 10.64 21.93
C THR A 341 -4.60 10.02 23.03
N GLU A 342 -5.18 9.17 23.89
CA GLU A 342 -4.54 8.52 25.04
C GLU A 342 -3.24 7.80 24.65
N GLU A 343 -3.23 7.03 23.55
CA GLU A 343 -2.00 6.34 23.10
C GLU A 343 -0.88 7.34 22.71
N SER A 344 -1.23 8.53 22.18
CA SER A 344 -0.24 9.59 21.96
C SER A 344 0.24 10.21 23.27
N GLU A 345 -0.66 10.43 24.24
CA GLU A 345 -0.34 11.04 25.53
C GLU A 345 0.57 10.13 26.36
N GLU A 346 0.26 8.84 26.44
CA GLU A 346 1.10 7.84 27.11
C GLU A 346 2.50 7.75 26.49
N LEU A 347 2.58 7.75 25.16
CA LEU A 347 3.87 7.74 24.45
C LEU A 347 4.66 9.04 24.68
N LEU A 348 3.99 10.19 24.69
CA LEU A 348 4.62 11.48 24.98
C LEU A 348 5.15 11.52 26.42
N GLU A 349 4.36 11.10 27.40
CA GLU A 349 4.78 11.01 28.80
C GLU A 349 5.98 10.06 28.95
N SER A 350 5.94 8.92 28.26
CA SER A 350 7.04 7.95 28.24
C SER A 350 8.32 8.57 27.66
N LEU A 351 8.23 9.36 26.58
CA LEU A 351 9.36 10.07 26.00
C LEU A 351 9.90 11.16 26.94
N GLU A 352 9.03 11.95 27.57
CA GLU A 352 9.41 13.00 28.51
C GLU A 352 10.10 12.45 29.76
N LYS A 353 9.67 11.27 30.23
CA LYS A 353 10.28 10.55 31.36
C LYS A 353 11.42 9.61 30.97
N LEU A 354 11.83 9.60 29.69
CA LEU A 354 12.87 8.73 29.14
C LEU A 354 12.61 7.22 29.38
N ARG A 355 11.34 6.81 29.45
CA ARG A 355 10.90 5.41 29.60
C ARG A 355 10.90 4.70 28.25
N LEU A 356 12.08 4.56 27.65
CA LEU A 356 12.27 4.07 26.28
C LEU A 356 11.89 2.59 26.07
N THR A 357 11.68 1.82 27.13
CA THR A 357 11.12 0.45 27.01
C THR A 357 9.65 0.48 26.59
N GLN A 358 8.89 1.47 27.07
CA GLN A 358 7.46 1.62 26.76
C GLN A 358 7.23 2.15 25.33
N THR A 359 8.22 2.83 24.75
CA THR A 359 8.14 3.31 23.36
C THR A 359 8.26 2.20 22.32
N GLN A 360 8.65 0.98 22.72
CA GLN A 360 8.59 -0.21 21.86
C GLN A 360 7.17 -0.57 21.44
N ASN A 361 6.16 -0.13 22.19
CA ASN A 361 4.75 -0.35 21.86
C ASN A 361 4.28 0.49 20.67
N PHE A 362 5.08 1.46 20.21
CA PHE A 362 4.78 2.20 18.99
C PHE A 362 4.75 1.25 17.79
N GLN A 363 3.55 1.06 17.24
CA GLN A 363 3.32 0.27 16.05
C GLN A 363 2.51 1.09 15.05
N LEU A 364 3.22 1.64 14.06
CA LEU A 364 2.58 2.39 12.97
C LEU A 364 1.57 1.51 12.20
N ILE A 365 1.90 0.23 12.04
CA ILE A 365 1.06 -0.77 11.39
C ILE A 365 0.68 -1.81 12.47
N LYS A 366 -0.60 -1.83 12.87
CA LYS A 366 -1.14 -2.89 13.73
C LYS A 366 -1.61 -4.04 12.84
N GLU A 367 -1.04 -5.23 13.03
CA GLU A 367 -1.53 -6.43 12.36
C GLU A 367 -2.76 -6.96 13.11
N LYS A 368 -3.96 -6.75 12.55
CA LYS A 368 -5.21 -7.28 13.12
C LYS A 368 -5.36 -8.80 12.96
N ILE A 369 -4.57 -9.38 12.06
CA ILE A 369 -4.64 -10.78 11.63
C ILE A 369 -3.20 -11.30 11.65
N GLU A 370 -2.98 -12.42 12.34
CA GLU A 370 -1.71 -13.12 12.28
C GLU A 370 -1.52 -13.65 10.86
N LYS A 371 -0.45 -13.18 10.22
CA LYS A 371 -0.08 -13.62 8.88
C LYS A 371 1.18 -14.47 8.94
N ILE A 372 1.27 -15.40 8.02
CA ILE A 372 2.48 -16.15 7.77
C ILE A 372 2.89 -16.02 6.32
N ASP A 373 4.20 -16.00 6.11
CA ASP A 373 4.79 -15.95 4.79
C ASP A 373 4.72 -17.33 4.13
N VAL A 374 4.23 -17.35 2.89
CA VAL A 374 4.08 -18.54 2.04
C VAL A 374 4.89 -18.33 0.77
N PHE A 375 5.91 -19.16 0.56
CA PHE A 375 6.72 -19.22 -0.64
C PHE A 375 6.10 -20.16 -1.67
N ILE A 376 6.03 -19.71 -2.93
CA ILE A 376 5.36 -20.44 -4.00
C ILE A 376 6.36 -20.78 -5.10
N GLU A 377 6.58 -22.07 -5.35
CA GLU A 377 7.58 -22.59 -6.29
C GLU A 377 7.13 -22.54 -7.77
N LEU A 378 6.72 -21.36 -8.27
CA LEU A 378 6.06 -21.23 -9.58
C LEU A 378 6.91 -21.61 -10.80
N ASP A 379 8.25 -21.51 -10.72
CA ASP A 379 9.13 -21.76 -11.85
C ASP A 379 10.54 -22.22 -11.40
N ASP A 380 11.40 -22.54 -12.36
CA ASP A 380 12.75 -23.01 -12.10
C ASP A 380 13.63 -21.99 -11.38
N LYS A 381 13.32 -20.69 -11.50
CA LYS A 381 14.02 -19.66 -10.73
C LYS A 381 13.59 -19.74 -9.27
N ALA A 382 12.29 -19.90 -8.99
CA ALA A 382 11.78 -20.12 -7.64
C ALA A 382 12.43 -21.37 -7.00
N THR A 383 12.50 -22.49 -7.72
CA THR A 383 13.19 -23.72 -7.27
C THR A 383 14.64 -23.44 -6.86
N LYS A 384 15.39 -22.70 -7.68
CA LYS A 384 16.79 -22.35 -7.39
C LYS A 384 16.91 -21.47 -6.14
N VAL A 385 16.04 -20.48 -5.99
CA VAL A 385 16.02 -19.57 -4.83
C VAL A 385 15.69 -20.32 -3.55
N TRP A 386 14.70 -21.22 -3.58
CA TRP A 386 14.33 -22.03 -2.43
C TRP A 386 15.45 -22.97 -2.00
N LYS A 387 16.08 -23.66 -2.96
CA LYS A 387 17.25 -24.52 -2.68
C LYS A 387 18.40 -23.74 -2.06
N GLN A 388 18.68 -22.52 -2.55
CA GLN A 388 19.69 -21.66 -1.93
C GLN A 388 19.32 -21.28 -0.49
N TYR A 389 18.05 -20.96 -0.24
CA TYR A 389 17.55 -20.67 1.11
C TYR A 389 17.74 -21.86 2.06
N GLN A 390 17.33 -23.07 1.65
CA GLN A 390 17.53 -24.30 2.42
C GLN A 390 19.02 -24.56 2.69
N GLN A 391 19.87 -24.45 1.66
CA GLN A 391 21.33 -24.62 1.81
C GLN A 391 21.93 -23.64 2.83
N ILE A 392 21.56 -22.36 2.79
CA ILE A 392 22.07 -21.36 3.75
C ILE A 392 21.65 -21.72 5.18
N ARG A 393 20.41 -22.18 5.35
CA ARG A 393 19.82 -22.47 6.65
C ARG A 393 20.37 -23.75 7.27
N GLU A 394 20.47 -24.84 6.51
CA GLU A 394 20.95 -26.14 6.97
C GLU A 394 22.47 -26.21 7.12
N ASN A 395 23.21 -25.27 6.52
CA ASN A 395 24.66 -25.28 6.58
C ASN A 395 25.17 -25.06 8.01
N LYS A 396 25.55 -26.17 8.67
CA LYS A 396 26.09 -26.18 10.05
C LYS A 396 27.48 -25.52 10.16
N LYS A 397 28.18 -25.31 9.05
CA LYS A 397 29.50 -24.66 9.04
C LYS A 397 29.41 -23.14 9.15
N LEU A 398 28.29 -22.54 8.73
CA LEU A 398 28.10 -21.09 8.80
C LEU A 398 27.67 -20.66 10.20
N LYS A 399 28.34 -19.65 10.74
CA LYS A 399 27.90 -18.99 11.97
C LYS A 399 26.60 -18.21 11.73
N PRO A 400 25.80 -17.91 12.78
CA PRO A 400 24.50 -17.23 12.61
C PRO A 400 24.56 -15.92 11.82
N TYR A 401 25.61 -15.10 12.02
CA TYR A 401 25.77 -13.84 11.28
C TYR A 401 26.11 -14.06 9.80
N GLU A 402 26.81 -15.14 9.46
CA GLU A 402 27.14 -15.50 8.08
C GLU A 402 25.90 -16.02 7.34
N LYS A 403 25.07 -16.82 8.02
CA LYS A 403 23.76 -17.22 7.48
C LYS A 403 22.90 -16.01 7.18
N LYS A 404 22.83 -15.05 8.11
CA LYS A 404 22.10 -13.78 7.91
C LYS A 404 22.64 -12.99 6.72
N ARG A 405 23.96 -12.97 6.52
CA ARG A 405 24.62 -12.30 5.39
C ARG A 405 24.25 -12.94 4.06
N GLU A 406 24.34 -14.27 3.96
CA GLU A 406 23.98 -14.99 2.72
C GLU A 406 22.48 -14.89 2.44
N TYR A 407 21.62 -14.99 3.46
CA TYR A 407 20.17 -14.79 3.32
C TYR A 407 19.83 -13.43 2.71
N LYS A 408 20.51 -12.35 3.12
CA LYS A 408 20.27 -11.01 2.55
C LYS A 408 20.60 -10.89 1.07
N LYS A 409 21.49 -11.74 0.53
CA LYS A 409 21.79 -11.75 -0.91
C LYS A 409 20.61 -12.27 -1.72
N ILE A 410 19.85 -13.23 -1.19
CA ILE A 410 18.71 -13.86 -1.86
C ILE A 410 17.36 -13.31 -1.41
N GLN A 411 17.32 -12.49 -0.34
CA GLN A 411 16.08 -12.06 0.31
C GLN A 411 15.05 -11.45 -0.65
N ASN A 412 15.46 -10.60 -1.59
CA ASN A 412 14.50 -10.00 -2.52
C ASN A 412 14.03 -10.95 -3.61
N GLN A 413 14.88 -11.90 -4.02
CA GLN A 413 14.45 -12.98 -4.90
C GLN A 413 13.43 -13.86 -4.19
N LEU A 414 13.64 -14.15 -2.89
CA LEU A 414 12.70 -14.92 -2.07
C LEU A 414 11.36 -14.18 -1.92
N LYS A 415 11.40 -12.88 -1.60
CA LYS A 415 10.21 -12.01 -1.50
C LYS A 415 9.41 -11.92 -2.79
N ASP A 416 10.05 -11.99 -3.96
CA ASP A 416 9.34 -11.94 -5.24
C ASP A 416 8.38 -13.14 -5.44
N TYR A 417 8.59 -14.26 -4.72
CA TYR A 417 7.73 -15.46 -4.73
C TYR A 417 7.02 -15.71 -3.39
N THR A 418 7.07 -14.76 -2.46
CA THR A 418 6.47 -14.92 -1.13
C THR A 418 5.24 -14.01 -0.98
N ILE A 419 4.17 -14.54 -0.41
CA ILE A 419 2.96 -13.79 -0.03
C ILE A 419 2.70 -13.99 1.47
N SER A 420 2.03 -13.04 2.10
CA SER A 420 1.65 -13.16 3.52
C SER A 420 0.16 -13.47 3.63
N VAL A 421 -0.18 -14.66 4.14
CA VAL A 421 -1.53 -15.21 4.19
C VAL A 421 -2.00 -15.30 5.64
N ASP A 422 -3.30 -15.10 5.88
CA ASP A 422 -3.93 -15.33 7.19
C ASP A 422 -3.74 -16.78 7.64
N THR A 423 -3.20 -16.98 8.84
CA THR A 423 -2.96 -18.31 9.43
C THR A 423 -4.20 -19.21 9.42
N LYS A 424 -5.41 -18.63 9.55
CA LYS A 424 -6.67 -19.38 9.54
C LYS A 424 -7.06 -19.94 8.17
N LYS A 425 -6.43 -19.46 7.10
CA LYS A 425 -6.69 -19.89 5.71
C LYS A 425 -5.74 -20.98 5.23
N LEU A 426 -4.72 -21.32 6.03
CA LEU A 426 -3.82 -22.42 5.75
C LEU A 426 -4.44 -23.73 6.23
N GLY A 427 -4.72 -24.64 5.29
CA GLY A 427 -5.11 -26.01 5.60
C GLY A 427 -3.93 -26.89 6.04
N THR A 428 -4.01 -28.20 5.78
CA THR A 428 -2.97 -29.20 6.11
C THR A 428 -1.79 -29.18 5.14
N THR A 429 -1.18 -28.01 4.95
CA THR A 429 0.09 -27.90 4.22
C THR A 429 1.23 -28.22 5.17
N PRO A 430 2.24 -29.02 4.80
CA PRO A 430 3.37 -29.28 5.68
C PRO A 430 4.06 -27.95 6.03
N GLN A 431 4.12 -27.65 7.33
CA GLN A 431 4.84 -26.50 7.84
C GLN A 431 6.33 -26.83 7.87
N GLU A 432 7.04 -26.49 6.80
CA GLU A 432 8.50 -26.39 6.85
C GLU A 432 8.89 -25.01 7.42
N ASP A 433 8.76 -24.86 8.74
CA ASP A 433 9.38 -23.77 9.52
C ASP A 433 8.74 -22.37 9.42
N GLU A 434 9.54 -21.29 9.59
CA GLU A 434 9.14 -19.87 9.67
C GLU A 434 8.46 -19.33 8.39
N ILE A 435 8.59 -20.04 7.26
CA ILE A 435 7.97 -19.71 5.97
C ILE A 435 7.32 -20.97 5.42
N PHE A 436 6.02 -20.95 5.15
CA PHE A 436 5.31 -22.06 4.52
C PHE A 436 5.76 -22.22 3.06
N PHE A 437 5.91 -23.46 2.61
CA PHE A 437 6.36 -23.78 1.25
C PHE A 437 5.26 -24.49 0.45
N ILE A 438 4.99 -24.00 -0.77
CA ILE A 438 4.12 -24.66 -1.75
C ILE A 438 5.01 -25.18 -2.89
N SER A 439 5.10 -26.51 -2.96
CA SER A 439 5.86 -27.25 -3.96
C SER A 439 5.21 -27.14 -5.34
N LYS A 440 5.97 -27.41 -6.41
CA LYS A 440 5.41 -27.51 -7.77
C LYS A 440 4.24 -28.48 -7.91
N GLU A 441 4.24 -29.56 -7.13
CA GLU A 441 3.20 -30.60 -7.14
C GLU A 441 1.90 -30.11 -6.48
N ASP A 442 2.00 -29.20 -5.51
CA ASP A 442 0.85 -28.65 -4.78
C ASP A 442 0.30 -27.35 -5.37
N ILE A 443 0.98 -26.75 -6.36
CA ILE A 443 0.56 -25.48 -6.99
C ILE A 443 -0.86 -25.57 -7.53
N GLU A 444 -1.20 -26.64 -8.25
CA GLU A 444 -2.51 -26.77 -8.90
C GLU A 444 -3.67 -26.77 -7.89
N ARG A 445 -3.41 -27.15 -6.64
CA ARG A 445 -4.41 -27.16 -5.56
C ARG A 445 -4.44 -25.87 -4.75
N LYS A 446 -3.28 -25.22 -4.58
CA LYS A 446 -3.10 -24.12 -3.60
C LYS A 446 -2.83 -22.76 -4.22
N TYR A 447 -2.64 -22.68 -5.53
CA TYR A 447 -2.34 -21.44 -6.22
C TYR A 447 -2.86 -21.41 -7.65
N ASP A 448 -3.82 -20.53 -7.90
CA ASP A 448 -4.29 -20.22 -9.24
C ASP A 448 -3.43 -19.10 -9.86
N LYS A 449 -2.99 -19.27 -11.10
CA LYS A 449 -2.13 -18.28 -11.78
C LYS A 449 -2.85 -16.94 -12.02
N GLN A 450 -4.17 -16.94 -12.07
CA GLN A 450 -4.95 -15.74 -12.31
C GLN A 450 -5.32 -15.01 -11.02
N THR A 451 -5.77 -15.74 -10.00
CA THR A 451 -6.34 -15.20 -8.76
C THR A 451 -5.40 -15.30 -7.54
N GLY A 452 -4.33 -16.08 -7.64
CA GLY A 452 -3.32 -16.25 -6.61
C GLY A 452 -3.62 -17.39 -5.65
N PHE A 453 -3.20 -17.26 -4.40
CA PHE A 453 -3.40 -18.27 -3.35
C PHE A 453 -4.86 -18.66 -3.13
N ILE A 454 -5.11 -19.97 -3.12
CA ILE A 454 -6.42 -20.60 -2.89
C ILE A 454 -6.50 -20.99 -1.40
N SER A 455 -7.52 -20.51 -0.69
CA SER A 455 -7.73 -20.84 0.72
C SER A 455 -8.46 -22.18 0.89
N GLN A 456 -8.27 -22.84 2.03
CA GLN A 456 -8.89 -24.14 2.33
C GLN A 456 -10.43 -24.21 2.14
N GLN A 457 -11.17 -23.13 2.39
CA GLN A 457 -12.63 -23.09 2.13
C GLN A 457 -13.00 -23.26 0.65
N GLU A 458 -12.05 -23.08 -0.27
CA GLU A 458 -12.21 -23.32 -1.71
C GLU A 458 -11.59 -24.66 -2.16
N GLU A 459 -10.80 -25.36 -1.31
CA GLU A 459 -10.20 -26.67 -1.64
C GLU A 459 -11.28 -27.78 -1.74
N ASP A 460 -12.33 -27.71 -0.92
CA ASP A 460 -13.43 -28.68 -0.92
C ASP A 460 -14.26 -28.69 -2.22
N ILE A 461 -14.08 -27.68 -3.10
CA ILE A 461 -14.76 -27.58 -4.40
C ILE A 461 -14.00 -28.35 -5.51
N PHE A 462 -12.69 -28.57 -5.32
CA PHE A 462 -11.83 -29.26 -6.30
C PHE A 462 -11.63 -30.76 -6.00
N ILE A 463 -12.27 -31.28 -4.94
CA ILE A 463 -12.36 -32.71 -4.66
C ILE A 463 -13.73 -33.20 -5.15
N ILE A 464 -13.84 -33.51 -6.44
CA ILE A 464 -14.92 -34.34 -7.01
C ILE A 464 -14.30 -35.59 -7.63
#